data_AF-A0A1S2QH42-F1
#
_entry.id   AF-A0A1S2QH42-F1
#
_cell.length_a   1.000
_cell.length_b   1.000
_cell.length_c   1.000
_cell.angle_alpha   90.00
_cell.angle_beta   90.00
_cell.angle_gamma   90.00
#
_symmetry.space_group_name_H-M   'P 1'
#
loop_
_entity.id
_entity.type
_entity.pdbx_description
1 polymer ?
#
loop_
_entity_poly.entity_id
_entity_poly.type
_entity_poly.pdbx_seq_one_letter_code
_entity_poly.pdbx_strand_id
1 'polypeptide(L)'
;MPERDVTVGQLLLTEYQTLKDEQKARIGFRDNLLYVTLTVVAAVIAAAAQAKQSSMLLALPPVCVVLGWTYLVNDQKISAIGAYVREDLGPRLTRLAGTPDAPCAFRWETDHRTDARRRSRKAIQCMVDLTAFCVVPLAALVLFWAAGDGGGLLVAVSVLEALAVGGLGVQVVSYAGFAASE
;
A
#
# COMPACT_ATOMS: atom_id res chain seq x y z
N MET A 1 -17.43 12.65 -43.06
CA MET A 1 -17.77 12.79 -41.64
C MET A 1 -16.72 13.70 -41.03
N PRO A 2 -17.06 14.86 -40.46
CA PRO A 2 -16.05 15.69 -39.83
C PRO A 2 -15.55 14.95 -38.57
N GLU A 3 -14.25 14.69 -38.50
CA GLU A 3 -13.60 14.27 -37.27
C GLU A 3 -13.97 15.28 -36.20
N ARG A 4 -14.65 14.84 -35.13
CA ARG A 4 -14.93 15.71 -33.98
C ARG A 4 -13.57 16.04 -33.36
N ASP A 5 -13.13 17.28 -33.50
CA ASP A 5 -11.96 17.79 -32.78
C ASP A 5 -12.13 17.50 -31.29
N VAL A 6 -11.27 16.64 -30.76
CA VAL A 6 -11.27 16.28 -29.34
C VAL A 6 -10.94 17.55 -28.55
N THR A 7 -11.90 18.04 -27.77
CA THR A 7 -11.68 19.23 -26.95
C THR A 7 -10.76 18.91 -25.78
N VAL A 8 -9.95 19.88 -25.35
CA VAL A 8 -9.07 19.72 -24.17
C VAL A 8 -9.88 19.32 -22.92
N GLY A 9 -11.11 19.83 -22.78
CA GLY A 9 -12.01 19.43 -21.69
C GLY A 9 -12.42 17.95 -21.75
N GLN A 10 -12.71 17.42 -22.94
CA GLN A 10 -12.98 15.98 -23.12
C GLN A 10 -11.75 15.14 -22.80
N LEU A 11 -10.56 15.56 -23.23
CA LEU A 11 -9.32 14.86 -22.92
C LEU A 11 -9.06 14.78 -21.40
N LEU A 12 -9.25 15.89 -20.68
CA LEU A 12 -9.09 15.94 -19.22
C LEU A 12 -10.13 15.11 -18.47
N LEU A 13 -11.37 15.05 -18.97
CA LEU A 13 -12.41 14.18 -18.39
C LEU A 13 -12.10 12.70 -18.64
N THR A 14 -11.58 12.35 -19.81
CA THR A 14 -11.11 10.99 -20.10
C THR A 14 -9.92 10.62 -19.22
N GLU A 15 -8.93 11.51 -19.07
CA GLU A 15 -7.79 11.31 -18.17
C GLU A 15 -8.25 11.12 -16.72
N TYR A 16 -9.17 11.95 -16.22
CA TYR A 16 -9.78 11.78 -14.91
C TYR A 16 -10.40 10.38 -14.76
N GLN A 17 -11.22 9.96 -15.72
CA GLN A 17 -11.89 8.66 -15.66
C GLN A 17 -10.88 7.50 -15.63
N THR A 18 -9.88 7.53 -16.52
CA THR A 18 -8.81 6.52 -16.54
C THR A 18 -8.06 6.46 -15.22
N LEU A 19 -7.73 7.61 -14.63
CA LEU A 19 -7.06 7.68 -13.33
C LEU A 19 -7.94 7.14 -12.20
N LYS A 20 -9.24 7.40 -12.21
CA LYS A 20 -10.17 6.85 -11.21
C LYS A 20 -10.34 5.33 -11.36
N ASP A 21 -10.35 4.82 -12.58
CA ASP A 21 -10.42 3.38 -12.86
C ASP A 21 -9.13 2.68 -12.38
N GLU A 22 -7.96 3.27 -12.64
CA GLU A 22 -6.69 2.79 -12.10
C GLU A 22 -6.68 2.84 -10.56
N GLN A 23 -7.11 3.95 -9.96
CA GLN A 23 -7.20 4.09 -8.51
C GLN A 23 -8.09 3.00 -7.90
N LYS A 24 -9.25 2.72 -8.50
CA LYS A 24 -10.16 1.66 -8.06
C LYS A 24 -9.52 0.27 -8.16
N ALA A 25 -8.84 -0.04 -9.27
CA ALA A 25 -8.14 -1.30 -9.44
C ALA A 25 -7.04 -1.50 -8.39
N ARG A 26 -6.26 -0.44 -8.11
CA ARG A 26 -5.20 -0.46 -7.09
C ARG A 26 -5.74 -0.60 -5.67
N ILE A 27 -6.85 0.06 -5.33
CA ILE A 27 -7.52 -0.12 -4.03
C ILE A 27 -7.96 -1.57 -3.89
N GLY A 28 -8.64 -2.13 -4.89
CA GLY A 28 -9.06 -3.54 -4.85
C GLY A 28 -7.90 -4.51 -4.70
N PHE A 29 -6.79 -4.27 -5.41
CA PHE A 29 -5.59 -5.08 -5.29
C PHE A 29 -4.97 -4.99 -3.87
N ARG A 30 -4.79 -3.77 -3.36
CA ARG A 30 -4.26 -3.50 -2.02
C ARG A 30 -5.09 -4.19 -0.94
N ASP A 31 -6.42 -4.07 -1.01
CA ASP A 31 -7.32 -4.63 -0.01
C ASP A 31 -7.31 -6.18 -0.05
N ASN A 32 -7.10 -6.77 -1.23
CA ASN A 32 -6.94 -8.22 -1.37
C ASN A 32 -5.60 -8.75 -0.84
N LEU A 33 -4.52 -7.95 -0.88
CA LEU A 33 -3.20 -8.40 -0.42
C LEU A 33 -3.17 -8.77 1.05
N LEU A 34 -3.92 -8.07 1.92
CA LEU A 34 -4.00 -8.43 3.34
C LEU A 34 -4.63 -9.80 3.54
N TYR A 35 -5.73 -10.10 2.84
CA TYR A 35 -6.36 -11.42 2.91
C TYR A 35 -5.43 -12.52 2.41
N VAL A 36 -4.75 -12.30 1.28
CA VAL A 36 -3.77 -13.24 0.75
C VAL A 36 -2.61 -13.45 1.74
N THR A 37 -2.12 -12.38 2.36
CA THR A 37 -1.05 -12.46 3.36
C THR A 37 -1.47 -13.31 4.54
N LEU A 38 -2.67 -13.09 5.08
CA LEU A 38 -3.21 -13.90 6.18
C LEU A 38 -3.31 -15.38 5.80
N THR A 39 -3.81 -15.69 4.61
CA THR A 39 -3.91 -17.07 4.13
C THR A 39 -2.54 -17.73 4.00
N VAL A 40 -1.56 -17.05 3.39
CA VAL A 40 -0.23 -17.62 3.17
C VAL A 40 0.51 -17.77 4.49
N VAL A 41 0.43 -16.78 5.38
CA VAL A 41 1.01 -16.85 6.74
C VAL A 41 0.45 -18.07 7.48
N ALA A 42 -0.88 -18.21 7.52
CA ALA A 42 -1.53 -19.32 8.20
C ALA A 42 -1.11 -20.68 7.60
N ALA A 43 -1.02 -20.77 6.28
CA ALA A 43 -0.58 -21.98 5.59
C ALA A 43 0.86 -22.36 5.94
N VAL A 44 1.79 -21.40 5.92
CA VAL A 44 3.20 -21.65 6.26
C VAL A 44 3.34 -22.05 7.73
N ILE A 45 2.66 -21.37 8.65
CA ILE A 45 2.66 -21.73 10.09
C ILE A 45 2.11 -23.15 10.28
N ALA A 46 0.97 -23.46 9.65
CA ALA A 46 0.37 -24.79 9.74
C ALA A 46 1.29 -25.88 9.15
N ALA A 47 1.96 -25.60 8.04
CA ALA A 47 2.90 -26.53 7.42
C ALA A 47 4.13 -26.78 8.32
N ALA A 48 4.73 -25.71 8.86
CA ALA A 48 5.86 -25.80 9.78
C ALA A 48 5.50 -26.58 11.05
N ALA A 49 4.30 -26.34 11.61
CA ALA A 49 3.81 -27.04 12.79
C ALA A 49 3.56 -28.53 12.52
N GLN A 50 2.96 -28.87 11.38
CA GLN A 50 2.72 -30.28 10.99
C GLN A 50 4.02 -31.04 10.72
N ALA A 51 4.97 -30.41 10.02
CA ALA A 51 6.27 -31.01 9.73
C ALA A 51 7.21 -31.05 10.94
N LYS A 52 6.90 -30.30 12.01
CA LYS A 52 7.80 -30.04 13.15
C LYS A 52 9.18 -29.53 12.70
N GLN A 53 9.19 -28.74 11.62
CA GLN A 53 10.40 -28.17 11.03
C GLN A 53 10.34 -26.65 11.13
N SER A 54 11.04 -26.12 12.13
CA SER A 54 11.15 -24.67 12.37
C SER A 54 11.76 -23.91 11.19
N SER A 55 12.63 -24.57 10.40
CA SER A 55 13.25 -24.01 9.19
C SER A 55 12.23 -23.62 8.10
N MET A 56 11.04 -24.24 8.07
CA MET A 56 9.98 -23.87 7.12
C MET A 56 9.42 -22.46 7.40
N LEU A 57 9.59 -21.94 8.61
CA LEU A 57 9.18 -20.58 8.97
C LEU A 57 9.99 -19.50 8.23
N LEU A 58 11.17 -19.83 7.69
CA LEU A 58 11.96 -18.93 6.84
C LEU A 58 11.25 -18.58 5.52
N ALA A 59 10.17 -19.29 5.16
CA ALA A 59 9.34 -18.87 4.03
C ALA A 59 8.49 -17.61 4.33
N LEU A 60 8.23 -17.29 5.61
CA LEU A 60 7.38 -16.15 5.99
C LEU A 60 7.99 -14.79 5.66
N PRO A 61 9.25 -14.47 6.05
CA PRO A 61 9.82 -13.17 5.77
C PRO A 61 9.85 -12.76 4.29
N PRO A 62 10.34 -13.58 3.33
CA PRO A 62 10.40 -13.15 1.94
C PRO A 62 8.99 -12.95 1.34
N VAL A 63 8.02 -13.78 1.71
CA VAL A 63 6.63 -13.62 1.26
C VAL A 63 6.02 -12.34 1.81
N CYS A 64 6.16 -12.08 3.12
CA CYS A 64 5.66 -10.87 3.75
C CYS A 64 6.33 -9.60 3.17
N VAL A 65 7.63 -9.66 2.84
CA VAL A 65 8.34 -8.55 2.21
C VAL A 65 7.80 -8.26 0.82
N VAL A 66 7.62 -9.26 -0.03
CA VAL A 66 7.09 -9.08 -1.40
C VAL A 66 5.66 -8.55 -1.36
N LEU A 67 4.79 -9.15 -0.55
CA LEU A 67 3.39 -8.72 -0.44
C LEU A 67 3.29 -7.32 0.18
N GLY A 68 4.04 -7.05 1.24
CA GLY A 68 4.05 -5.75 1.93
C GLY A 68 4.63 -4.62 1.06
N TRP A 69 5.70 -4.88 0.30
CA TRP A 69 6.22 -3.91 -0.67
C TRP A 69 5.18 -3.61 -1.76
N THR A 70 4.53 -4.64 -2.29
CA THR A 70 3.51 -4.46 -3.32
C THR A 70 2.31 -3.67 -2.78
N TYR A 71 1.91 -3.93 -1.53
CA TYR A 71 0.88 -3.15 -0.83
C TYR A 71 1.27 -1.67 -0.74
N LEU A 72 2.49 -1.39 -0.28
CA LEU A 72 3.01 -0.03 -0.09
C LEU A 72 3.06 0.78 -1.39
N VAL A 73 3.59 0.18 -2.46
CA VAL A 73 3.66 0.82 -3.79
C VAL A 73 2.26 1.17 -4.30
N ASN A 74 1.27 0.30 -4.07
CA ASN A 74 -0.10 0.60 -4.47
C ASN A 74 -0.70 1.75 -3.67
N ASP A 75 -0.46 1.80 -2.36
CA ASP A 75 -0.94 2.90 -1.50
C ASP A 75 -0.33 4.25 -1.90
N GLN A 76 0.96 4.28 -2.22
CA GLN A 76 1.63 5.47 -2.74
C GLN A 76 1.01 5.93 -4.06
N LYS A 77 0.74 5.01 -5.00
CA LYS A 77 0.13 5.34 -6.30
C LYS A 77 -1.30 5.85 -6.14
N ILE A 78 -2.09 5.25 -5.27
CA ILE A 78 -3.45 5.74 -4.93
C ILE A 78 -3.39 7.17 -4.42
N SER A 79 -2.43 7.45 -3.52
CA SER A 79 -2.22 8.79 -2.95
C SER A 79 -1.76 9.81 -4.01
N ALA A 80 -0.84 9.42 -4.89
CA ALA A 80 -0.33 10.26 -5.98
C ALA A 80 -1.42 10.61 -7.01
N ILE A 81 -2.25 9.64 -7.42
CA ILE A 81 -3.39 9.89 -8.31
C ILE A 81 -4.34 10.91 -7.66
N GLY A 82 -4.66 10.72 -6.37
CA GLY A 82 -5.51 11.66 -5.66
C GLY A 82 -4.91 13.06 -5.57
N ALA A 83 -3.60 13.19 -5.35
CA ALA A 83 -2.91 14.48 -5.33
C ALA A 83 -2.97 15.17 -6.69
N TYR A 84 -2.61 14.46 -7.76
CA TYR A 84 -2.66 14.97 -9.13
C TYR A 84 -4.06 15.46 -9.54
N VAL A 85 -5.10 14.69 -9.22
CA VAL A 85 -6.50 15.08 -9.51
C VAL A 85 -6.87 16.40 -8.83
N ARG A 86 -6.45 16.60 -7.57
CA ARG A 86 -6.79 17.80 -6.79
C ARG A 86 -5.94 19.01 -7.15
N GLU A 87 -4.65 18.80 -7.35
CA GLU A 87 -3.65 19.87 -7.45
C GLU A 87 -3.41 20.31 -8.88
N ASP A 88 -3.66 19.45 -9.88
CA ASP A 88 -3.47 19.79 -11.30
C ASP A 88 -4.76 19.69 -12.11
N LEU A 89 -5.39 18.51 -12.13
CA LEU A 89 -6.45 18.21 -13.09
C LEU A 89 -7.75 19.02 -12.82
N GLY A 90 -8.16 19.13 -11.56
CA GLY A 90 -9.30 19.96 -11.15
C GLY A 90 -9.12 21.45 -11.49
N PRO A 91 -8.03 22.10 -11.05
CA PRO A 91 -7.74 23.49 -11.40
C PRO A 91 -7.68 23.75 -12.91
N ARG A 92 -7.11 22.83 -13.70
CA ARG A 92 -7.10 22.94 -15.17
C ARG A 92 -8.50 22.90 -15.77
N LEU A 93 -9.36 22.01 -15.29
CA LEU A 93 -10.73 21.90 -15.77
C LEU A 93 -11.58 23.11 -15.38
N THR A 94 -11.42 23.64 -14.16
CA THR A 94 -12.10 24.87 -13.71
C THR A 94 -11.68 26.09 -14.53
N ARG A 95 -10.39 26.23 -14.88
CA ARG A 95 -9.93 27.31 -15.78
C ARG A 95 -10.56 27.23 -17.17
N LEU A 96 -10.69 26.02 -17.72
CA LEU A 96 -11.32 25.80 -19.03
C LEU A 96 -12.84 26.04 -19.02
N ALA A 97 -13.51 25.84 -17.89
CA ALA A 97 -14.94 26.12 -17.73
C ALA A 97 -15.28 27.63 -17.68
N GLY A 98 -14.28 28.49 -17.48
CA GLY A 98 -14.32 29.92 -17.82
C GLY A 98 -15.38 30.78 -17.13
N THR A 99 -16.02 30.29 -16.06
CA THR A 99 -17.13 30.99 -15.39
C THR A 99 -16.69 31.43 -13.98
N PRO A 100 -16.75 32.72 -13.63
CA PRO A 100 -16.35 33.23 -12.31
C PRO A 100 -17.08 32.55 -11.14
N ASP A 101 -18.30 32.07 -11.39
CA ASP A 101 -19.16 31.39 -10.41
C ASP A 101 -19.21 29.86 -10.62
N ALA A 102 -18.39 29.28 -11.51
CA ALA A 102 -18.39 27.84 -11.69
C ALA A 102 -17.90 27.15 -10.41
N PRO A 103 -18.64 26.15 -9.89
CA PRO A 103 -18.16 25.36 -8.77
C PRO A 103 -16.82 24.70 -9.15
N CYS A 104 -15.86 24.71 -8.22
CA CYS A 104 -14.58 24.02 -8.39
C CYS A 104 -14.84 22.59 -8.89
N ALA A 105 -14.16 22.22 -9.99
CA ALA A 105 -14.29 20.88 -10.54
C ALA A 105 -13.81 19.86 -9.50
N PHE A 106 -14.50 18.73 -9.43
CA PHE A 106 -14.19 17.63 -8.49
C PHE A 106 -14.19 18.03 -7.00
N ARG A 107 -15.08 18.95 -6.58
CA ARG A 107 -15.21 19.39 -5.17
C ARG A 107 -15.34 18.24 -4.15
N TRP A 108 -15.92 17.11 -4.57
CA TRP A 108 -15.96 15.89 -3.77
C TRP A 108 -14.58 15.43 -3.29
N GLU A 109 -13.55 15.57 -4.11
CA GLU A 109 -12.16 15.18 -3.81
C GLU A 109 -11.52 16.05 -2.72
N THR A 110 -12.04 17.26 -2.49
CA THR A 110 -11.56 18.19 -1.45
C THR A 110 -12.42 18.17 -0.17
N ASP A 111 -13.74 18.01 -0.30
CA ASP A 111 -14.69 18.18 0.81
C ASP A 111 -14.53 17.12 1.93
N HIS A 112 -14.01 15.93 1.61
CA HIS A 112 -13.85 14.82 2.57
C HIS A 112 -12.66 14.96 3.55
N ARG A 113 -11.84 16.01 3.42
CA ARG A 113 -10.61 16.17 4.22
C ARG A 113 -10.82 16.66 5.65
N THR A 114 -11.99 17.17 6.01
CA THR A 114 -12.28 17.75 7.33
C THR A 114 -12.51 16.73 8.45
N ASP A 115 -12.40 15.42 8.14
CA ASP A 115 -12.59 14.37 9.13
C ASP A 115 -11.43 14.31 10.15
N ALA A 116 -11.70 14.77 11.37
CA ALA A 116 -10.77 14.76 12.50
C ALA A 116 -10.23 13.36 12.83
N ARG A 117 -10.94 12.28 12.46
CA ARG A 117 -10.52 10.88 12.71
C ARG A 117 -9.62 10.33 11.61
N ARG A 118 -9.24 11.12 10.61
CA ARG A 118 -8.35 10.66 9.52
C ARG A 118 -6.98 10.21 10.04
N ARG A 119 -6.41 10.94 11.00
CA ARG A 119 -5.12 10.58 11.61
C ARG A 119 -5.20 9.27 12.40
N SER A 120 -6.26 9.07 13.18
CA SER A 120 -6.43 7.83 13.95
C SER A 120 -6.66 6.62 13.03
N ARG A 121 -7.45 6.76 11.95
CA ARG A 121 -7.60 5.68 10.96
C ARG A 121 -6.27 5.30 10.29
N LYS A 122 -5.46 6.30 9.91
CA LYS A 122 -4.12 6.05 9.36
C LYS A 122 -3.20 5.36 10.35
N ALA A 123 -3.23 5.75 11.63
CA ALA A 123 -2.43 5.12 12.67
C ALA A 123 -2.83 3.65 12.88
N ILE A 124 -4.14 3.37 12.95
CA ILE A 124 -4.65 2.00 13.07
C ILE A 124 -4.24 1.16 11.84
N GLN A 125 -4.38 1.72 10.63
CA GLN A 125 -3.97 1.03 9.41
C GLN A 125 -2.46 0.74 9.41
N CYS A 126 -1.63 1.71 9.78
CA CYS A 126 -0.19 1.50 9.94
C CYS A 126 0.15 0.40 10.96
N MET A 127 -0.57 0.33 12.09
CA MET A 127 -0.38 -0.74 13.07
C MET A 127 -0.77 -2.11 12.50
N VAL A 128 -1.89 -2.20 11.76
CA VAL A 128 -2.31 -3.43 11.10
C VAL A 128 -1.28 -3.88 10.07
N ASP A 129 -0.78 -2.96 9.26
CA ASP A 129 0.22 -3.23 8.22
C ASP A 129 1.55 -3.68 8.82
N LEU A 130 2.04 -2.99 9.87
CA LEU A 130 3.23 -3.42 10.60
C LEU A 130 3.05 -4.79 11.24
N THR A 131 1.87 -5.09 11.78
CA THR A 131 1.59 -6.39 12.37
C THR A 131 1.66 -7.49 11.31
N ALA A 132 0.94 -7.31 10.20
CA ALA A 132 0.85 -8.30 9.13
C ALA A 132 2.18 -8.53 8.39
N PHE A 133 2.91 -7.46 8.08
CA PHE A 133 4.09 -7.54 7.21
C PHE A 133 5.43 -7.54 7.94
N CYS A 134 5.48 -7.13 9.23
CA CYS A 134 6.73 -7.05 9.98
C CYS A 134 6.72 -7.90 11.25
N VAL A 135 5.73 -7.74 12.14
CA VAL A 135 5.72 -8.42 13.43
C VAL A 135 5.62 -9.93 13.27
N VAL A 136 4.71 -10.41 12.42
CA VAL A 136 4.52 -11.85 12.15
C VAL A 136 5.79 -12.51 11.60
N PRO A 137 6.42 -12.03 10.51
CA PRO A 137 7.65 -12.66 10.01
C PRO A 137 8.84 -12.50 10.97
N LEU A 138 8.95 -11.41 11.74
CA LEU A 138 9.99 -11.30 12.76
C LEU A 138 9.80 -12.31 13.89
N ALA A 139 8.57 -12.54 14.35
CA ALA A 139 8.29 -13.56 15.35
C ALA A 139 8.66 -14.96 14.84
N ALA A 140 8.42 -15.24 13.56
CA ALA A 140 8.83 -16.47 12.91
C ALA A 140 10.35 -16.66 12.90
N LEU A 141 11.11 -15.61 12.61
CA LEU A 141 12.57 -15.64 12.68
C LEU A 141 13.09 -15.88 14.11
N VAL A 142 12.47 -15.26 15.12
CA VAL A 142 12.81 -15.49 16.53
C VAL A 142 12.57 -16.95 16.92
N LEU A 143 11.45 -17.54 16.49
CA LEU A 143 11.17 -18.97 16.73
C LEU A 143 12.17 -19.89 16.04
N PHE A 144 12.57 -19.56 14.81
CA PHE A 144 13.62 -20.29 14.09
C PHE A 144 14.96 -20.24 14.83
N TRP A 145 15.40 -19.06 15.30
CA TRP A 145 16.64 -18.93 16.08
C TRP A 145 16.56 -19.64 17.42
N ALA A 146 15.40 -19.61 18.09
CA ALA A 146 15.20 -20.28 19.38
C ALA A 146 15.23 -21.82 19.25
N ALA A 147 14.79 -22.36 18.11
CA ALA A 147 14.85 -23.80 17.85
C ALA A 147 16.29 -24.31 17.63
N GLY A 148 17.20 -23.45 17.17
CA GLY A 148 18.60 -23.82 16.91
C GLY A 148 18.80 -24.78 15.73
N ASP A 149 17.75 -25.05 14.94
CA ASP A 149 17.74 -26.05 13.85
C ASP A 149 18.38 -25.56 12.53
N GLY A 150 19.37 -24.66 12.59
CA GLY A 150 19.92 -23.99 11.42
C GLY A 150 21.40 -24.30 11.16
N GLY A 151 21.73 -24.82 9.98
CA GLY A 151 23.10 -24.71 9.47
C GLY A 151 23.50 -23.23 9.27
N GLY A 152 24.79 -22.90 9.28
CA GLY A 152 25.27 -21.51 9.20
C GLY A 152 24.72 -20.71 8.00
N LEU A 153 24.42 -21.39 6.88
CA LEU A 153 23.77 -20.77 5.72
C LEU A 153 22.33 -20.30 6.02
N LEU A 154 21.52 -21.11 6.70
CA LEU A 154 20.14 -20.75 7.05
C LEU A 154 20.11 -19.58 8.03
N VAL A 155 21.08 -19.54 8.96
CA VAL A 155 21.25 -18.39 9.86
C VAL A 155 21.60 -17.14 9.06
N ALA A 156 22.54 -17.21 8.11
CA ALA A 156 22.88 -16.07 7.26
C ALA A 156 21.68 -15.55 6.46
N VAL A 157 20.88 -16.45 5.87
CA VAL A 157 19.63 -16.10 5.15
C VAL A 157 18.64 -15.42 6.09
N SER A 158 18.42 -15.97 7.29
CA SER A 158 17.49 -15.40 8.27
C SER A 158 17.87 -13.98 8.74
N VAL A 159 19.17 -13.67 8.78
CA VAL A 159 19.66 -12.32 9.10
C VAL A 159 19.36 -11.35 7.95
N LEU A 160 19.58 -11.76 6.70
CA LEU A 160 19.22 -10.96 5.54
C LEU A 160 17.71 -10.71 5.47
N GLU A 161 16.91 -11.71 5.79
CA GLU A 161 15.45 -11.61 5.89
C GLU A 161 15.03 -10.63 6.98
N ALA A 162 15.66 -10.67 8.17
CA ALA A 162 15.38 -9.71 9.24
C ALA A 162 15.67 -8.27 8.80
N LEU A 163 16.79 -8.05 8.08
CA LEU A 163 17.13 -6.73 7.53
C LEU A 163 16.11 -6.27 6.49
N ALA A 164 15.67 -7.16 5.59
CA ALA A 164 14.66 -6.85 4.60
C ALA A 164 13.31 -6.48 5.23
N VAL A 165 12.86 -7.23 6.24
CA VAL A 165 11.64 -6.94 7.00
C VAL A 165 11.77 -5.62 7.77
N GLY A 166 12.92 -5.36 8.40
CA GLY A 166 13.20 -4.09 9.07
C GLY A 166 13.15 -2.90 8.10
N GLY A 167 13.76 -3.04 6.92
CA GLY A 167 13.71 -2.05 5.85
C GLY A 167 12.28 -1.76 5.37
N LEU A 168 11.46 -2.81 5.19
CA LEU A 168 10.05 -2.66 4.89
C LEU A 168 9.30 -1.90 6.00
N GLY A 169 9.53 -2.24 7.27
CA GLY A 169 8.90 -1.57 8.40
C GLY A 169 9.20 -0.07 8.44
N VAL A 170 10.44 0.33 8.17
CA VAL A 170 10.82 1.75 8.06
C VAL A 170 10.03 2.44 6.95
N GLN A 171 9.90 1.80 5.79
CA GLN A 171 9.14 2.34 4.66
C GLN A 171 7.64 2.48 4.98
N VAL A 172 7.03 1.47 5.62
CA VAL A 172 5.62 1.54 6.05
C VAL A 172 5.38 2.74 6.97
N VAL A 173 6.26 2.96 7.95
CA VAL A 173 6.14 4.10 8.87
C VAL A 173 6.35 5.44 8.15
N SER A 174 7.33 5.55 7.24
CA SER A 174 7.57 6.79 6.51
C SER A 174 6.39 7.20 5.63
N TYR A 175 5.75 6.24 4.96
CA TYR A 175 4.61 6.49 4.08
C TYR A 175 3.27 6.64 4.82
N ALA A 176 3.14 6.12 6.04
CA ALA A 176 1.94 6.32 6.87
C ALA A 176 1.65 7.80 7.17
N GLY A 177 2.66 8.67 7.01
CA GLY A 177 2.47 10.12 6.97
C GLY A 177 2.46 10.78 8.34
N PHE A 178 3.37 10.38 9.22
CA PHE A 178 3.77 11.24 10.35
C PHE A 178 4.67 12.41 9.92
N ALA A 179 5.22 12.38 8.70
CA ALA A 179 6.16 13.39 8.17
C ALA A 179 5.55 14.40 7.18
N ALA A 180 4.24 14.35 6.90
CA ALA A 180 3.58 15.23 5.92
C ALA A 180 2.49 16.10 6.57
N SER A 181 2.83 16.70 7.72
CA SER A 181 2.13 17.87 8.25
C SER A 181 3.11 19.04 8.30
N GLU A 182 3.50 19.49 7.11
CA GLU A 182 3.98 20.86 6.87
C GLU A 182 3.20 21.42 5.68
#